data_AF-A0A5R8WX45-F1
#
_entry.id   AF-A0A5R8WX45-F1
#
_cell.length_a   1.000
_cell.length_b   1.000
_cell.length_c   1.000
_cell.angle_alpha   90.00
_cell.angle_beta   90.00
_cell.angle_gamma   90.00
#
_symmetry.space_group_name_H-M   'P 1'
#
loop_
_entity.id
_entity.type
_entity.pdbx_description
1 polymer ?
#
loop_
_entity_poly.entity_id
_entity_poly.type
_entity_poly.pdbx_seq_one_letter_code
_entity_poly.pdbx_strand_id
1 'polypeptide(L)'
;MHQLLERAQRRAGRLLREWLPLNLHYRPVGIHATSRELPEIPGAAATYYEVEAAHTSHTDIPAAFYEAASAYGGHLHSKPPRTEEVPAAFVLELRGGRLYADNNDSVAVIAADDRLVGDASFQYTNKTWETIRPEDNNIFRQAYFLEPVPVAGTVCSLLAGGGAAIGNYYHWLIDSLPRLHLLQAAGLLREVDYFLVYNRDWRFVLQTLTPLGIRPEQVIDVRTHRHLRADRLLVTSPVRGTGAHTPEWACDFLRRSYLPPDPALVQARQFAPYVYISRRDADARHVLNEAAVEELLRPYGFRTYVLSQLSFAEKVALFGGAKAIIGPVGAGLSNLAFAAPGTPVLELLPQGFVVPDFMEFSYRLGLSYQWLVCPNAQAATNLGDARREHLTVDLDALRLCLTHLLGQPAAAVAS
;
A
#
# COMPACT_ATOMS: atom_id res chain seq x y z
N MET A 1 6.76 -28.93 -14.45
CA MET A 1 5.47 -29.45 -14.94
C MET A 1 4.27 -28.84 -14.21
N HIS A 2 4.26 -28.78 -12.87
CA HIS A 2 3.14 -28.24 -12.06
C HIS A 2 2.83 -26.75 -12.33
N GLN A 3 3.85 -25.87 -12.34
CA GLN A 3 3.65 -24.43 -12.65
C GLN A 3 3.18 -24.16 -14.09
N LEU A 4 3.56 -25.01 -15.05
CA LEU A 4 3.11 -24.93 -16.44
C LEU A 4 1.64 -25.34 -16.57
N LEU A 5 1.23 -26.39 -15.83
CA LEU A 5 -0.16 -26.84 -15.70
C LEU A 5 -1.05 -25.78 -15.02
N GLU A 6 -0.60 -25.16 -13.93
CA GLU A 6 -1.34 -24.07 -13.28
C GLU A 6 -1.46 -22.83 -14.17
N ARG A 7 -0.41 -22.48 -14.93
CA ARG A 7 -0.47 -21.36 -15.89
C ARG A 7 -1.42 -21.69 -17.04
N ALA A 8 -1.38 -22.91 -17.56
CA ALA A 8 -2.29 -23.38 -18.59
C ALA A 8 -3.74 -23.43 -18.10
N GLN A 9 -4.00 -23.91 -16.89
CA GLN A 9 -5.33 -23.91 -16.25
C GLN A 9 -5.83 -22.50 -15.96
N ARG A 10 -4.98 -21.59 -15.47
CA ARG A 10 -5.35 -20.17 -15.28
C ARG A 10 -5.68 -19.49 -16.61
N ARG A 11 -4.92 -19.77 -17.67
CA ARG A 11 -5.13 -19.22 -19.00
C ARG A 11 -6.37 -19.80 -19.68
N ALA A 12 -6.59 -21.12 -19.58
CA ALA A 12 -7.79 -21.80 -20.08
C ALA A 12 -9.05 -21.38 -19.30
N GLY A 13 -8.96 -21.26 -17.97
CA GLY A 13 -10.05 -20.75 -17.14
C GLY A 13 -10.37 -19.29 -17.45
N ARG A 14 -9.38 -18.44 -17.71
CA ARG A 14 -9.60 -17.07 -18.20
C ARG A 14 -10.27 -17.06 -19.58
N LEU A 15 -9.81 -17.88 -20.53
CA LEU A 15 -10.42 -17.98 -21.86
C LEU A 15 -11.85 -18.52 -21.81
N LEU A 16 -12.15 -19.50 -20.95
CA LEU A 16 -13.53 -19.97 -20.76
C LEU A 16 -14.42 -18.86 -20.17
N ARG A 17 -13.91 -18.06 -19.22
CA ARG A 17 -14.63 -16.91 -18.64
C ARG A 17 -14.86 -15.74 -19.61
N GLU A 18 -14.00 -15.61 -20.62
CA GLU A 18 -14.15 -14.57 -21.65
C GLU A 18 -15.17 -14.96 -22.73
N TRP A 19 -15.44 -16.26 -22.95
CA TRP A 19 -16.22 -16.75 -24.10
C TRP A 19 -17.51 -17.52 -23.77
N LEU A 20 -17.66 -18.06 -22.56
CA LEU A 20 -18.89 -18.76 -22.14
C LEU A 20 -19.78 -17.83 -21.31
N PRO A 21 -20.94 -17.37 -21.85
CA PRO A 21 -21.91 -16.61 -21.07
C PRO A 21 -22.43 -17.46 -19.90
N LEU A 22 -22.14 -17.06 -18.67
CA LEU A 22 -22.61 -17.73 -17.46
C LEU A 22 -23.04 -16.71 -16.39
N ASN A 23 -24.21 -16.92 -15.80
CA ASN A 23 -24.78 -16.10 -14.73
C ASN A 23 -24.78 -14.58 -15.03
N LEU A 24 -25.10 -14.21 -16.28
CA LEU A 24 -25.07 -12.82 -16.73
C LEU A 24 -26.03 -11.89 -15.97
N HIS A 25 -27.03 -12.44 -15.29
CA HIS A 25 -27.94 -11.68 -14.44
C HIS A 25 -27.23 -11.02 -13.23
N TYR A 26 -26.02 -11.46 -12.88
CA TYR A 26 -25.21 -10.79 -11.85
C TYR A 26 -24.44 -9.58 -12.35
N ARG A 27 -24.37 -9.36 -13.67
CA ARG A 27 -23.71 -8.19 -14.26
C ARG A 27 -24.43 -6.92 -13.80
N PRO A 28 -23.71 -5.90 -13.32
CA PRO A 28 -24.35 -4.65 -12.93
C PRO A 28 -25.12 -4.00 -14.10
N VAL A 29 -26.30 -3.46 -13.81
CA VAL A 29 -27.22 -2.88 -14.79
C VAL A 29 -27.07 -1.36 -14.97
N GLY A 30 -26.19 -0.75 -14.18
CA GLY A 30 -25.95 0.69 -14.21
C GLY A 30 -24.92 1.11 -13.15
N ILE A 31 -24.83 2.42 -12.93
CA ILE A 31 -23.84 3.04 -12.05
C ILE A 31 -24.55 4.05 -11.15
N HIS A 32 -24.17 4.06 -9.89
CA HIS A 32 -24.29 5.20 -9.00
C HIS A 32 -22.93 5.88 -8.97
N ALA A 33 -22.84 7.09 -9.51
CA ALA A 33 -21.55 7.75 -9.69
C ALA A 33 -20.90 8.06 -8.33
N THR A 34 -21.71 8.49 -7.36
CA THR A 34 -21.26 8.88 -6.04
C THR A 34 -21.94 8.06 -4.94
N SER A 35 -21.16 7.71 -3.91
CA SER A 35 -21.63 7.06 -2.68
C SER A 35 -22.47 8.02 -1.84
N ARG A 36 -22.24 9.33 -1.98
CA ARG A 36 -22.90 10.39 -1.21
C ARG A 36 -24.38 10.54 -1.51
N GLU A 37 -24.77 10.42 -2.79
CA GLU A 37 -26.15 10.56 -3.24
C GLU A 37 -26.96 9.27 -3.06
N LEU A 38 -26.28 8.14 -2.86
CA LEU A 38 -26.90 6.82 -2.82
C LEU A 38 -27.99 6.67 -1.75
N PRO A 39 -27.86 7.21 -0.51
CA PRO A 39 -28.91 7.13 0.50
C PRO A 39 -30.20 7.88 0.12
N GLU A 40 -30.14 8.84 -0.80
CA GLU A 40 -31.29 9.62 -1.27
C GLU A 40 -32.14 8.86 -2.30
N ILE A 41 -31.59 7.76 -2.85
CA ILE A 41 -32.26 6.96 -3.88
C ILE A 41 -33.22 5.97 -3.21
N PRO A 42 -34.53 6.03 -3.52
CA PRO A 42 -35.50 5.10 -2.95
C PRO A 42 -35.14 3.63 -3.23
N GLY A 43 -35.03 2.82 -2.18
CA GLY A 43 -34.74 1.40 -2.28
C GLY A 43 -33.25 1.03 -2.38
N ALA A 44 -32.32 1.99 -2.41
CA ALA A 44 -30.88 1.72 -2.46
C ALA A 44 -30.33 1.06 -1.18
N ALA A 45 -31.08 1.16 -0.07
CA ALA A 45 -30.76 0.57 1.24
C ALA A 45 -29.31 0.84 1.68
N ALA A 46 -28.89 2.10 1.53
CA ALA A 46 -27.54 2.57 1.76
C ALA A 46 -27.47 3.65 2.85
N THR A 47 -26.33 3.77 3.51
CA THR A 47 -26.03 4.87 4.45
C THR A 47 -24.61 5.36 4.24
N TYR A 48 -24.44 6.68 4.13
CA TYR A 48 -23.16 7.33 3.87
C TYR A 48 -22.68 8.04 5.14
N TYR A 49 -21.42 7.81 5.49
CA TYR A 49 -20.75 8.43 6.62
C TYR A 49 -19.53 9.19 6.09
N GLU A 50 -19.60 10.51 6.05
CA GLU A 50 -18.41 11.34 5.83
C GLU A 50 -17.54 11.30 7.09
N VAL A 51 -16.26 11.01 6.94
CA VAL A 51 -15.33 10.83 8.06
C VAL A 51 -14.25 11.90 8.08
N GLU A 52 -13.59 12.11 6.94
CA GLU A 52 -12.57 13.14 6.77
C GLU A 52 -13.01 14.09 5.66
N ALA A 53 -12.94 15.40 5.91
CA ALA A 53 -13.34 16.39 4.93
C ALA A 53 -12.36 16.43 3.74
N ALA A 54 -12.89 16.79 2.57
CA ALA A 54 -12.06 17.11 1.41
C ALA A 54 -11.13 18.29 1.73
N HIS A 55 -9.89 18.22 1.26
CA HIS A 55 -8.90 19.26 1.49
C HIS A 55 -7.84 19.24 0.39
N THR A 56 -7.14 20.37 0.26
CA THR A 56 -5.95 20.46 -0.58
C THR A 56 -4.75 20.00 0.23
N SER A 57 -4.04 19.01 -0.27
CA SER A 57 -2.84 18.44 0.34
C SER A 57 -1.58 19.01 -0.30
N HIS A 58 -0.60 19.35 0.52
CA HIS A 58 0.67 19.92 0.07
C HIS A 58 1.86 19.03 0.47
N THR A 59 2.90 19.04 -0.35
CA THR A 59 4.19 18.38 -0.11
C THR A 59 5.32 19.29 -0.56
N ASP A 60 6.31 19.51 0.29
CA ASP A 60 7.52 20.24 -0.11
C ASP A 60 8.47 19.31 -0.87
N ILE A 61 8.64 19.57 -2.17
CA ILE A 61 9.50 18.77 -3.04
C ILE A 61 10.70 19.62 -3.49
N PRO A 62 11.91 19.32 -2.97
CA PRO A 62 13.12 20.01 -3.37
C PRO A 62 13.30 20.00 -4.89
N ALA A 63 13.72 21.13 -5.46
CA ALA A 63 13.90 21.24 -6.92
C ALA A 63 14.82 20.15 -7.48
N ALA A 64 15.93 19.85 -6.79
CA ALA A 64 16.85 18.79 -7.17
C ALA A 64 16.20 17.39 -7.18
N PHE A 65 15.31 17.10 -6.22
CA PHE A 65 14.55 15.84 -6.22
C PHE A 65 13.57 15.80 -7.39
N TYR A 66 12.82 16.90 -7.60
CA TYR A 66 11.85 17.00 -8.68
C TYR A 66 12.50 16.78 -10.05
N GLU A 67 13.67 17.36 -10.31
CA GLU A 67 14.42 17.14 -11.54
C GLU A 67 14.90 15.68 -11.68
N ALA A 68 15.39 15.07 -10.60
CA ALA A 68 15.84 13.68 -10.59
C ALA A 68 14.70 12.66 -10.69
N ALA A 69 13.48 13.00 -10.26
CA ALA A 69 12.35 12.07 -10.20
C ALA A 69 12.05 11.42 -11.56
N SER A 70 11.90 10.11 -11.58
CA SER A 70 11.59 9.36 -12.81
C SER A 70 10.17 9.69 -13.27
N ALA A 71 9.98 9.80 -14.58
CA ALA A 71 8.67 10.06 -15.19
C ALA A 71 8.43 9.04 -16.31
N TYR A 72 7.42 8.20 -16.10
CA TYR A 72 7.01 7.14 -17.03
C TYR A 72 5.62 7.38 -17.65
N GLY A 73 5.03 8.55 -17.37
CA GLY A 73 3.73 8.97 -17.89
C GLY A 73 2.55 8.59 -16.99
N GLY A 74 1.35 9.01 -17.39
CA GLY A 74 0.12 8.85 -16.62
C GLY A 74 0.08 9.67 -15.31
N HIS A 75 -1.03 9.63 -14.59
CA HIS A 75 -1.19 10.45 -13.38
C HIS A 75 -0.22 10.03 -12.25
N LEU A 76 -0.20 8.74 -11.88
CA LEU A 76 0.57 8.20 -10.75
C LEU A 76 2.08 7.99 -11.01
N HIS A 77 2.51 8.04 -12.27
CA HIS A 77 3.92 7.82 -12.65
C HIS A 77 4.50 9.01 -13.45
N SER A 78 3.87 10.18 -13.32
CA SER A 78 4.41 11.46 -13.75
C SER A 78 5.33 12.08 -12.68
N LYS A 79 5.85 13.28 -12.96
CA LYS A 79 6.60 14.05 -11.97
C LYS A 79 5.71 14.30 -10.73
N PRO A 80 6.27 14.23 -9.51
CA PRO A 80 5.47 14.25 -8.31
C PRO A 80 4.76 15.61 -8.11
N PRO A 81 3.44 15.61 -7.84
CA PRO A 81 2.71 16.84 -7.58
C PRO A 81 3.17 17.46 -6.24
N ARG A 82 3.26 18.79 -6.18
CA ARG A 82 3.45 19.52 -4.90
C ARG A 82 2.13 19.78 -4.17
N THR A 83 1.03 19.74 -4.92
CA THR A 83 -0.32 20.01 -4.44
C THR A 83 -1.25 18.99 -5.06
N GLU A 84 -2.17 18.45 -4.26
CA GLU A 84 -3.15 17.45 -4.67
C GLU A 84 -4.50 17.73 -4.02
N GLU A 85 -5.59 17.62 -4.78
CA GLU A 85 -6.95 17.70 -4.24
C GLU A 85 -7.34 16.34 -3.68
N VAL A 86 -7.55 16.28 -2.36
CA VAL A 86 -7.92 15.05 -1.66
C VAL A 86 -9.43 15.07 -1.43
N PRO A 87 -10.19 14.12 -2.00
CA PRO A 87 -11.64 14.04 -1.77
C PRO A 87 -11.94 13.66 -0.32
N ALA A 88 -13.19 13.88 0.09
CA ALA A 88 -13.64 13.46 1.42
C ALA A 88 -13.49 11.95 1.59
N ALA A 89 -12.99 11.51 2.74
CA ALA A 89 -12.94 10.09 3.08
C ALA A 89 -14.25 9.68 3.73
N PHE A 90 -14.75 8.50 3.36
CA PHE A 90 -16.06 8.05 3.81
C PHE A 90 -16.11 6.56 4.10
N VAL A 91 -17.16 6.17 4.84
CA VAL A 91 -17.66 4.80 4.92
C VAL A 91 -19.03 4.75 4.25
N LEU A 92 -19.24 3.77 3.39
CA LEU A 92 -20.54 3.46 2.79
C LEU A 92 -21.03 2.12 3.33
N GLU A 93 -22.22 2.14 3.93
CA GLU A 93 -23.00 0.96 4.28
C GLU A 93 -23.96 0.62 3.15
N LEU A 94 -23.99 -0.65 2.74
CA LEU A 94 -24.92 -1.21 1.76
C LEU A 94 -25.61 -2.45 2.35
N ARG A 95 -26.93 -2.42 2.54
CA ARG A 95 -27.69 -3.60 2.97
C ARG A 95 -27.95 -4.51 1.77
N GLY A 96 -27.59 -5.78 1.89
CA GLY A 96 -27.68 -6.74 0.78
C GLY A 96 -26.71 -6.45 -0.38
N GLY A 97 -25.70 -5.61 -0.16
CA GLY A 97 -24.70 -5.22 -1.15
C GLY A 97 -23.77 -6.37 -1.56
N ARG A 98 -23.21 -6.27 -2.77
CA ARG A 98 -22.29 -7.25 -3.34
C ARG A 98 -20.91 -6.65 -3.55
N LEU A 99 -19.88 -7.47 -3.38
CA LEU A 99 -18.51 -7.14 -3.77
C LEU A 99 -18.00 -8.21 -4.74
N TYR A 100 -17.38 -7.76 -5.82
CA TYR A 100 -16.78 -8.60 -6.85
C TYR A 100 -15.31 -8.20 -7.11
N ALA A 101 -14.37 -9.09 -6.78
CA ALA A 101 -12.93 -8.88 -6.93
C ALA A 101 -12.28 -10.16 -7.51
N ASP A 102 -12.28 -10.29 -8.83
CA ASP A 102 -11.83 -11.52 -9.53
C ASP A 102 -10.41 -11.45 -10.11
N ASN A 103 -9.80 -10.27 -10.03
CA ASN A 103 -8.44 -10.01 -10.45
C ASN A 103 -7.80 -8.95 -9.54
N ASN A 104 -6.50 -8.74 -9.70
CA ASN A 104 -5.73 -7.85 -8.82
C ASN A 104 -6.03 -6.36 -9.06
N ASP A 105 -6.54 -6.05 -10.23
CA ASP A 105 -6.65 -4.69 -10.75
C ASP A 105 -8.09 -4.19 -10.72
N SER A 106 -9.05 -4.92 -10.15
CA SER A 106 -10.45 -4.53 -10.07
C SER A 106 -11.11 -4.98 -8.77
N VAL A 107 -11.85 -4.06 -8.14
CA VAL A 107 -12.76 -4.29 -7.01
C VAL A 107 -14.05 -3.55 -7.32
N ALA A 108 -15.10 -4.28 -7.64
CA ALA A 108 -16.41 -3.73 -7.92
C ALA A 108 -17.31 -3.83 -6.68
N VAL A 109 -17.79 -2.67 -6.21
CA VAL A 109 -18.79 -2.56 -5.17
C VAL A 109 -20.15 -2.34 -5.84
N ILE A 110 -21.14 -3.16 -5.49
CA ILE A 110 -22.43 -3.20 -6.16
C ILE A 110 -23.53 -3.06 -5.11
N ALA A 111 -24.44 -2.10 -5.30
CA ALA A 111 -25.58 -1.88 -4.42
C ALA A 111 -26.68 -2.94 -4.61
N ALA A 112 -27.69 -2.92 -3.74
CA ALA A 112 -28.78 -3.91 -3.73
C ALA A 112 -29.67 -3.87 -4.99
N ASP A 113 -29.65 -2.77 -5.73
CA ASP A 113 -30.35 -2.57 -7.00
C ASP A 113 -29.49 -2.99 -8.22
N ASP A 114 -28.41 -3.75 -7.98
CA ASP A 114 -27.48 -4.27 -8.98
C ASP A 114 -26.76 -3.19 -9.80
N ARG A 115 -26.55 -2.01 -9.22
CA ARG A 115 -25.72 -0.96 -9.81
C ARG A 115 -24.35 -0.87 -9.15
N LEU A 116 -23.31 -0.61 -9.95
CA LEU A 116 -21.96 -0.36 -9.47
C LEU A 116 -21.92 0.97 -8.71
N VAL A 117 -21.29 1.02 -7.55
CA VAL A 117 -21.02 2.27 -6.82
C VAL A 117 -19.64 2.77 -7.23
N GLY A 118 -19.60 3.87 -7.99
CA GLY A 118 -18.42 4.30 -8.75
C GLY A 118 -17.22 4.68 -7.90
N ASP A 119 -17.39 5.66 -7.01
CA ASP A 119 -16.34 6.19 -6.11
C ASP A 119 -15.93 5.24 -4.96
N ALA A 120 -16.72 4.19 -4.69
CA ALA A 120 -16.36 3.10 -3.80
C ALA A 120 -15.73 1.89 -4.54
N SER A 121 -15.82 1.86 -5.87
CA SER A 121 -15.21 0.84 -6.72
C SER A 121 -13.84 1.28 -7.19
N PHE A 122 -13.03 0.31 -7.62
CA PHE A 122 -11.68 0.53 -8.07
C PHE A 122 -11.38 -0.32 -9.29
N GLN A 123 -10.71 0.25 -10.30
CA GLN A 123 -10.04 -0.54 -11.32
C GLN A 123 -8.87 0.20 -11.96
N TYR A 124 -7.78 -0.51 -12.24
CA TYR A 124 -6.68 0.00 -13.06
C TYR A 124 -6.85 -0.31 -14.55
N THR A 125 -6.31 0.58 -15.39
CA THR A 125 -6.08 0.32 -16.80
C THR A 125 -5.06 -0.81 -16.97
N ASN A 126 -5.26 -1.61 -18.02
CA ASN A 126 -4.20 -2.50 -18.47
C ASN A 126 -3.02 -1.64 -18.97
N LYS A 127 -1.82 -1.88 -18.43
CA LYS A 127 -0.52 -1.31 -18.83
C LYS A 127 -0.15 0.06 -18.24
N THR A 128 -1.07 1.03 -18.15
CA THR A 128 -0.73 2.38 -17.62
C THR A 128 -0.91 2.51 -16.11
N TRP A 129 -1.59 1.55 -15.46
CA TRP A 129 -1.84 1.55 -14.01
C TRP A 129 -2.57 2.80 -13.52
N GLU A 130 -3.42 3.37 -14.38
CA GLU A 130 -4.25 4.52 -14.07
C GLU A 130 -5.62 4.06 -13.61
N THR A 131 -6.24 4.77 -12.66
CA THR A 131 -7.63 4.49 -12.28
C THR A 131 -8.55 4.83 -13.46
N ILE A 132 -9.38 3.88 -13.87
CA ILE A 132 -10.37 4.11 -14.91
C ILE A 132 -11.64 4.77 -14.35
N ARG A 133 -12.42 5.35 -15.25
CA ARG A 133 -13.75 5.84 -14.92
C ARG A 133 -14.70 4.67 -14.61
N PRO A 134 -15.66 4.82 -13.69
CA PRO A 134 -16.61 3.76 -13.35
C PRO A 134 -17.36 3.18 -14.57
N GLU A 135 -17.71 4.01 -15.55
CA GLU A 135 -18.37 3.58 -16.79
C GLU A 135 -17.56 2.64 -17.67
N ASP A 136 -16.23 2.69 -17.53
CA ASP A 136 -15.31 1.84 -18.28
C ASP A 136 -14.95 0.55 -17.54
N ASN A 137 -15.56 0.30 -16.36
CA ASN A 137 -15.28 -0.87 -15.55
C ASN A 137 -15.51 -2.18 -16.33
N ASN A 138 -14.55 -3.11 -16.22
CA ASN A 138 -14.56 -4.35 -16.98
C ASN A 138 -15.76 -5.23 -16.62
N ILE A 139 -16.35 -5.06 -15.43
CA ILE A 139 -17.51 -5.82 -14.97
C ILE A 139 -18.70 -5.71 -15.93
N PHE A 140 -18.87 -4.58 -16.61
CA PHE A 140 -19.96 -4.39 -17.60
C PHE A 140 -19.76 -5.20 -18.88
N ARG A 141 -18.52 -5.57 -19.20
CA ARG A 141 -18.18 -6.32 -20.41
C ARG A 141 -17.95 -7.81 -20.13
N GLN A 142 -17.90 -8.20 -18.86
CA GLN A 142 -17.60 -9.55 -18.44
C GLN A 142 -18.73 -10.52 -18.79
N ALA A 143 -18.37 -11.65 -19.40
CA ALA A 143 -19.32 -12.66 -19.86
C ALA A 143 -19.55 -13.81 -18.85
N TYR A 144 -18.82 -13.85 -17.74
CA TYR A 144 -18.87 -14.97 -16.81
C TYR A 144 -18.89 -14.48 -15.38
N PHE A 145 -19.87 -14.91 -14.59
CA PHE A 145 -19.93 -14.63 -13.17
C PHE A 145 -20.02 -15.94 -12.37
N LEU A 146 -19.29 -16.00 -11.26
CA LEU A 146 -19.61 -16.96 -10.20
C LEU A 146 -20.85 -16.50 -9.46
N GLU A 147 -21.61 -17.42 -8.89
CA GLU A 147 -22.68 -17.07 -7.95
C GLU A 147 -22.08 -16.38 -6.71
N PRO A 148 -22.64 -15.25 -6.23
CA PRO A 148 -22.17 -14.61 -5.02
C PRO A 148 -22.32 -15.55 -3.82
N VAL A 149 -21.25 -15.69 -3.04
CA VAL A 149 -21.28 -16.39 -1.76
C VAL A 149 -22.08 -15.54 -0.77
N PRO A 150 -23.20 -16.05 -0.22
CA PRO A 150 -23.94 -15.33 0.81
C PRO A 150 -23.15 -15.36 2.13
N VAL A 151 -23.01 -14.19 2.75
CA VAL A 151 -22.37 -14.02 4.06
C VAL A 151 -23.38 -13.37 5.00
N ALA A 152 -23.83 -14.14 5.99
CA ALA A 152 -24.71 -13.61 7.03
C ALA A 152 -23.91 -12.65 7.94
N GLY A 153 -24.46 -11.47 8.21
CA GLY A 153 -23.84 -10.44 9.04
C GLY A 153 -23.14 -9.31 8.28
N THR A 154 -22.29 -8.58 9.00
CA THR A 154 -21.60 -7.37 8.54
C THR A 154 -20.20 -7.70 8.03
N VAL A 155 -19.94 -7.39 6.76
CA VAL A 155 -18.63 -7.55 6.12
C VAL A 155 -18.00 -6.18 5.85
N CYS A 156 -16.78 -5.95 6.30
CA CYS A 156 -15.97 -4.79 5.91
C CYS A 156 -14.94 -5.19 4.85
N SER A 157 -14.88 -4.44 3.74
CA SER A 157 -13.83 -4.62 2.73
C SER A 157 -12.56 -3.84 3.09
N LEU A 158 -11.43 -4.55 3.20
CA LEU A 158 -10.09 -3.96 3.28
C LEU A 158 -9.35 -4.01 1.93
N LEU A 159 -10.07 -4.25 0.83
CA LEU A 159 -9.48 -4.38 -0.49
C LEU A 159 -9.15 -3.00 -1.08
N ALA A 160 -7.90 -2.79 -1.46
CA ALA A 160 -7.43 -1.55 -2.09
C ALA A 160 -7.04 -1.68 -3.58
N GLY A 161 -7.05 -2.89 -4.14
CA GLY A 161 -6.59 -3.14 -5.50
C GLY A 161 -5.07 -3.11 -5.68
N GLY A 162 -4.63 -3.33 -6.91
CA GLY A 162 -3.26 -3.12 -7.37
C GLY A 162 -2.22 -3.87 -6.54
N GLY A 163 -1.26 -3.12 -5.99
CA GLY A 163 -0.16 -3.69 -5.21
C GLY A 163 -0.62 -4.43 -3.95
N ALA A 164 -1.72 -4.03 -3.30
CA ALA A 164 -2.25 -4.75 -2.16
C ALA A 164 -2.73 -6.16 -2.55
N ALA A 165 -3.30 -6.31 -3.75
CA ALA A 165 -3.82 -7.58 -4.26
C ALA A 165 -2.73 -8.63 -4.55
N ILE A 166 -1.48 -8.18 -4.74
CA ILE A 166 -0.31 -9.07 -4.95
C ILE A 166 0.55 -9.24 -3.70
N GLY A 167 0.11 -8.74 -2.54
CA GLY A 167 0.81 -8.95 -1.27
C GLY A 167 1.95 -7.96 -1.03
N ASN A 168 1.92 -6.80 -1.69
CA ASN A 168 2.88 -5.75 -1.41
C ASN A 168 2.62 -5.13 -0.03
N TYR A 169 3.61 -5.26 0.86
CA TYR A 169 3.56 -4.79 2.25
C TYR A 169 3.28 -3.27 2.37
N TYR A 170 3.79 -2.44 1.47
CA TYR A 170 3.53 -0.99 1.48
C TYR A 170 2.04 -0.71 1.27
N HIS A 171 1.45 -1.30 0.24
CA HIS A 171 0.02 -1.09 -0.06
C HIS A 171 -0.90 -1.73 0.98
N TRP A 172 -0.48 -2.81 1.65
CA TRP A 172 -1.20 -3.28 2.83
C TRP A 172 -1.21 -2.22 3.93
N LEU A 173 -0.03 -1.74 4.32
CA LEU A 173 0.14 -0.86 5.48
C LEU A 173 -0.45 0.55 5.24
N ILE A 174 -0.41 1.05 4.01
CA ILE A 174 -0.83 2.42 3.67
C ILE A 174 -2.22 2.47 3.02
N ASP A 175 -2.61 1.49 2.19
CA ASP A 175 -3.88 1.57 1.42
C ASP A 175 -5.01 0.70 1.96
N SER A 176 -4.67 -0.38 2.66
CA SER A 176 -5.65 -1.37 3.13
C SER A 176 -5.94 -1.21 4.62
N LEU A 177 -4.90 -1.27 5.44
CA LEU A 177 -5.00 -1.27 6.89
C LEU A 177 -5.60 0.04 7.47
N PRO A 178 -5.27 1.24 6.96
CA PRO A 178 -5.85 2.49 7.48
C PRO A 178 -7.35 2.65 7.24
N ARG A 179 -7.97 1.83 6.38
CA ARG A 179 -9.44 1.82 6.24
C ARG A 179 -10.16 1.52 7.56
N LEU A 180 -9.48 0.86 8.51
CA LEU A 180 -9.98 0.64 9.87
C LEU A 180 -10.16 1.94 10.66
N HIS A 181 -9.35 2.97 10.42
CA HIS A 181 -9.55 4.31 11.01
C HIS A 181 -10.89 4.88 10.61
N LEU A 182 -11.26 4.77 9.32
CA LEU A 182 -12.53 5.28 8.82
C LEU A 182 -13.72 4.58 9.50
N LEU A 183 -13.63 3.27 9.65
CA LEU A 183 -14.63 2.47 10.37
C LEU A 183 -14.71 2.84 11.86
N GLN A 184 -13.57 3.08 12.50
CA GLN A 184 -13.51 3.48 13.90
C GLN A 184 -14.14 4.87 14.11
N ALA A 185 -13.80 5.83 13.25
CA ALA A 185 -14.31 7.19 13.31
C ALA A 185 -15.80 7.27 12.99
N ALA A 186 -16.31 6.41 12.10
CA ALA A 186 -17.74 6.25 11.84
C ALA A 186 -18.49 5.49 12.96
N GLY A 187 -17.80 4.95 13.97
CA GLY A 187 -18.40 4.17 15.06
C GLY A 187 -18.79 2.74 14.67
N LEU A 188 -18.44 2.27 13.46
CA LEU A 188 -18.92 1.03 12.86
C LEU A 188 -17.99 -0.17 13.08
N LEU A 189 -16.74 0.05 13.49
CA LEU A 189 -15.72 -1.01 13.58
C LEU A 189 -16.17 -2.20 14.46
N ARG A 190 -16.89 -1.94 15.56
CA ARG A 190 -17.35 -2.98 16.49
C ARG A 190 -18.53 -3.80 15.96
N GLU A 191 -19.18 -3.33 14.91
CA GLU A 191 -20.32 -3.99 14.28
C GLU A 191 -19.88 -4.96 13.17
N VAL A 192 -18.58 -5.03 12.86
CA VAL A 192 -18.04 -5.89 11.80
C VAL A 192 -17.86 -7.32 12.29
N ASP A 193 -18.55 -8.25 11.62
CA ASP A 193 -18.38 -9.68 11.85
C ASP A 193 -17.16 -10.21 11.10
N TYR A 194 -16.98 -9.78 9.83
CA TYR A 194 -15.90 -10.24 8.96
C TYR A 194 -15.17 -9.11 8.23
N PHE A 195 -13.85 -9.24 8.12
CA PHE A 195 -12.98 -8.38 7.32
C PHE A 195 -12.50 -9.14 6.08
N LEU A 196 -12.83 -8.63 4.91
CA LEU A 196 -12.41 -9.19 3.63
C LEU A 196 -11.02 -8.66 3.23
N VAL A 197 -10.09 -9.58 3.02
CA VAL A 197 -8.72 -9.30 2.54
C VAL A 197 -8.40 -10.08 1.26
N TYR A 198 -7.27 -9.79 0.62
CA TYR A 198 -6.85 -10.57 -0.56
C TYR A 198 -6.35 -11.97 -0.20
N ASN A 199 -5.52 -12.07 0.83
CA ASN A 199 -4.98 -13.35 1.28
C ASN A 199 -4.66 -13.29 2.77
N ARG A 200 -5.43 -14.03 3.56
CA ARG A 200 -5.26 -14.08 5.01
C ARG A 200 -4.00 -14.83 5.47
N ASP A 201 -3.36 -15.60 4.57
CA ASP A 201 -2.17 -16.39 4.89
C ASP A 201 -0.89 -15.54 4.84
N TRP A 202 -0.96 -14.30 4.33
CA TRP A 202 0.18 -13.39 4.40
C TRP A 202 0.45 -13.01 5.85
N ARG A 203 1.66 -13.35 6.34
CA ARG A 203 2.07 -13.15 7.74
C ARG A 203 1.75 -11.76 8.28
N PHE A 204 1.96 -10.71 7.48
CA PHE A 204 1.72 -9.34 7.91
C PHE A 204 0.23 -9.03 8.16
N VAL A 205 -0.72 -9.69 7.49
CA VAL A 205 -2.15 -9.42 7.62
C VAL A 205 -2.60 -9.67 9.06
N LEU A 206 -2.45 -10.91 9.54
CA LEU A 206 -2.82 -11.25 10.92
C LEU A 206 -1.93 -10.55 11.95
N GLN A 207 -0.63 -10.39 11.67
CA GLN A 207 0.26 -9.67 12.59
C GLN A 207 -0.13 -8.20 12.81
N THR A 208 -0.77 -7.56 11.84
CA THR A 208 -1.32 -6.20 12.01
C THR A 208 -2.75 -6.19 12.55
N LEU A 209 -3.60 -7.15 12.17
CA LEU A 209 -5.02 -7.15 12.58
C LEU A 209 -5.23 -7.63 14.03
N THR A 210 -4.47 -8.64 14.48
CA THR A 210 -4.65 -9.21 15.83
C THR A 210 -4.41 -8.20 16.97
N PRO A 211 -3.36 -7.35 16.93
CA PRO A 211 -3.19 -6.29 17.94
C PRO A 211 -4.34 -5.27 17.98
N LEU A 212 -5.10 -5.14 16.88
CA LEU A 212 -6.29 -4.29 16.80
C LEU A 212 -7.57 -4.98 17.29
N GLY A 213 -7.46 -6.19 17.88
CA GLY A 213 -8.58 -6.97 18.38
C GLY A 213 -9.34 -7.75 17.31
N ILE A 214 -8.86 -7.78 16.07
CA ILE A 214 -9.48 -8.53 14.97
C ILE A 214 -8.90 -9.95 14.96
N ARG A 215 -9.76 -10.93 15.26
CA ARG A 215 -9.34 -12.33 15.43
C ARG A 215 -9.27 -13.07 14.08
N PRO A 216 -8.42 -14.11 13.94
CA PRO A 216 -8.26 -14.82 12.67
C PRO A 216 -9.56 -15.35 12.05
N GLU A 217 -10.53 -15.76 12.87
CA GLU A 217 -11.85 -16.23 12.43
C GLU A 217 -12.73 -15.14 11.83
N GLN A 218 -12.45 -13.87 12.13
CA GLN A 218 -13.11 -12.72 11.51
C GLN A 218 -12.51 -12.37 10.14
N VAL A 219 -11.42 -13.04 9.71
CA VAL A 219 -10.73 -12.70 8.46
C VAL A 219 -11.10 -13.69 7.35
N ILE A 220 -11.87 -13.20 6.38
CA ILE A 220 -12.22 -13.92 5.14
C ILE A 220 -11.40 -13.36 3.97
N ASP A 221 -11.25 -14.14 2.89
CA ASP A 221 -10.45 -13.70 1.74
C ASP A 221 -11.11 -13.92 0.38
N VAL A 222 -10.61 -13.22 -0.63
CA VAL A 222 -11.14 -13.29 -2.00
C VAL A 222 -10.94 -14.66 -2.65
N ARG A 223 -10.05 -15.53 -2.16
CA ARG A 223 -9.89 -16.87 -2.75
C ARG A 223 -11.17 -17.68 -2.62
N THR A 224 -11.86 -17.51 -1.49
CA THR A 224 -13.13 -18.14 -1.15
C THR A 224 -14.34 -17.22 -1.38
N HIS A 225 -14.17 -15.90 -1.30
CA HIS A 225 -15.25 -14.91 -1.34
C HIS A 225 -15.05 -13.84 -2.45
N ARG A 226 -14.51 -14.22 -3.62
CA ARG A 226 -14.27 -13.27 -4.73
C ARG A 226 -15.53 -12.56 -5.23
N HIS A 227 -16.67 -13.23 -5.13
CA HIS A 227 -17.98 -12.65 -5.35
C HIS A 227 -18.76 -12.96 -4.08
N LEU A 228 -19.07 -11.95 -3.30
CA LEU A 228 -19.82 -12.12 -2.07
C LEU A 228 -21.02 -11.18 -2.05
N ARG A 229 -22.05 -11.60 -1.32
CA ARG A 229 -23.18 -10.77 -0.93
C ARG A 229 -23.30 -10.83 0.58
N ALA A 230 -23.27 -9.69 1.26
CA ALA A 230 -23.41 -9.61 2.71
C ALA A 230 -24.78 -9.06 3.08
N ASP A 231 -25.31 -9.43 4.26
CA ASP A 231 -26.51 -8.77 4.82
C ASP A 231 -26.26 -7.27 4.97
N ARG A 232 -25.03 -6.92 5.39
CA ARG A 232 -24.52 -5.56 5.47
C ARG A 232 -23.07 -5.50 4.98
N LEU A 233 -22.81 -4.75 3.92
CA LEU A 233 -21.49 -4.54 3.36
C LEU A 233 -21.02 -3.13 3.71
N LEU A 234 -19.88 -3.02 4.40
CA LEU A 234 -19.18 -1.78 4.69
C LEU A 234 -17.97 -1.65 3.75
N VAL A 235 -17.92 -0.57 3.00
CA VAL A 235 -16.77 -0.20 2.16
C VAL A 235 -16.34 1.22 2.48
N THR A 236 -15.13 1.59 2.07
CA THR A 236 -14.61 2.94 2.28
C THR A 236 -14.15 3.54 0.97
N SER A 237 -14.01 4.86 0.95
CA SER A 237 -13.19 5.53 -0.06
C SER A 237 -11.76 4.93 -0.09
N PRO A 238 -11.04 5.04 -1.22
CA PRO A 238 -9.61 4.77 -1.25
C PRO A 238 -8.86 5.69 -0.27
N VAL A 239 -7.88 5.16 0.47
CA VAL A 239 -7.14 5.92 1.50
C VAL A 239 -6.46 7.15 0.89
N ARG A 240 -5.72 6.99 -0.20
CA ARG A 240 -5.07 8.09 -0.93
C ARG A 240 -5.92 8.70 -2.06
N GLY A 241 -7.23 8.46 -2.05
CA GLY A 241 -8.10 8.86 -3.17
C GLY A 241 -7.59 8.33 -4.53
N THR A 242 -7.46 9.23 -5.51
CA THR A 242 -6.91 8.92 -6.84
C THR A 242 -5.45 9.36 -7.02
N GLY A 243 -4.83 9.97 -6.01
CA GLY A 243 -3.50 10.55 -6.14
C GLY A 243 -2.42 9.85 -5.33
N ALA A 244 -1.33 10.57 -5.08
CA ALA A 244 -0.09 10.05 -4.53
C ALA A 244 0.14 10.44 -3.08
N HIS A 245 -0.50 11.50 -2.58
CA HIS A 245 -0.27 11.98 -1.22
C HIS A 245 -0.84 11.01 -0.17
N THR A 246 -0.05 10.70 0.85
CA THR A 246 -0.48 9.88 1.98
C THR A 246 -1.21 10.78 2.99
N PRO A 247 -2.48 10.49 3.34
CA PRO A 247 -3.19 11.31 4.32
C PRO A 247 -2.56 11.24 5.71
N GLU A 248 -2.52 12.37 6.41
CA GLU A 248 -1.97 12.46 7.78
C GLU A 248 -2.70 11.54 8.75
N TRP A 249 -4.03 11.44 8.65
CA TRP A 249 -4.84 10.54 9.48
C TRP A 249 -4.43 9.06 9.34
N ALA A 250 -3.91 8.64 8.17
CA ALA A 250 -3.45 7.28 7.95
C ALA A 250 -2.13 7.03 8.69
N CYS A 251 -1.19 7.98 8.63
CA CYS A 251 0.04 7.95 9.41
C CYS A 251 -0.25 7.93 10.92
N ASP A 252 -1.14 8.80 11.38
CA ASP A 252 -1.53 8.88 12.79
C ASP A 252 -2.21 7.60 13.26
N PHE A 253 -3.09 7.02 12.46
CA PHE A 253 -3.72 5.74 12.77
C PHE A 253 -2.67 4.65 13.01
N LEU A 254 -1.68 4.52 12.11
CA LEU A 254 -0.61 3.53 12.27
C LEU A 254 0.18 3.77 13.55
N ARG A 255 0.55 5.03 13.83
CA ARG A 255 1.32 5.39 15.03
C ARG A 255 0.56 5.10 16.31
N ARG A 256 -0.69 5.58 16.42
CA ARG A 256 -1.55 5.35 17.60
C ARG A 256 -1.85 3.87 17.83
N SER A 257 -1.92 3.09 16.76
CA SER A 257 -2.24 1.66 16.82
C SER A 257 -1.08 0.79 17.32
N TYR A 258 0.16 1.20 17.05
CA TYR A 258 1.31 0.30 17.21
C TYR A 258 2.45 0.88 18.04
N LEU A 259 2.46 2.17 18.37
CA LEU A 259 3.46 2.78 19.26
C LEU A 259 2.91 3.01 20.68
N PRO A 260 3.68 2.69 21.74
CA PRO A 260 4.91 1.89 21.70
C PRO A 260 4.60 0.42 21.35
N PRO A 261 5.55 -0.32 20.78
CA PRO A 261 5.35 -1.75 20.48
C PRO A 261 5.16 -2.53 21.78
N ASP A 262 4.29 -3.55 21.75
CA ASP A 262 4.09 -4.45 22.88
C ASP A 262 5.41 -5.19 23.22
N PRO A 263 6.01 -4.98 24.41
CA PRO A 263 7.25 -5.63 24.81
C PRO A 263 7.17 -7.16 24.76
N ALA A 264 6.00 -7.76 24.99
CA ALA A 264 5.80 -9.19 24.91
C ALA A 264 5.95 -9.74 23.48
N LEU A 265 5.64 -8.91 22.47
CA LEU A 265 5.74 -9.29 21.05
C LEU A 265 7.14 -9.06 20.46
N VAL A 266 7.97 -8.22 21.09
CA VAL A 266 9.34 -7.87 20.61
C VAL A 266 10.40 -8.90 21.03
N GLN A 267 10.03 -9.91 21.83
CA GLN A 267 10.91 -11.03 22.24
C GLN A 267 12.24 -10.59 22.89
N ALA A 268 12.24 -9.49 23.64
CA ALA A 268 13.44 -8.92 24.30
C ALA A 268 14.62 -8.60 23.36
N ARG A 269 14.39 -8.53 22.04
CA ARG A 269 15.42 -8.18 21.08
C ARG A 269 15.79 -6.70 21.21
N GLN A 270 17.09 -6.42 21.32
CA GLN A 270 17.60 -5.05 21.30
C GLN A 270 18.00 -4.67 19.88
N PHE A 271 17.53 -3.51 19.43
CA PHE A 271 17.86 -2.95 18.13
C PHE A 271 18.88 -1.82 18.28
N ALA A 272 19.83 -1.75 17.34
CA ALA A 272 20.79 -0.67 17.31
C ALA A 272 20.11 0.64 16.88
N PRO A 273 20.55 1.80 17.39
CA PRO A 273 19.93 3.08 17.06
C PRO A 273 20.23 3.52 15.61
N TYR A 274 21.31 3.05 14.99
CA TYR A 274 21.64 3.36 13.60
C TYR A 274 21.38 2.14 12.72
N VAL A 275 20.46 2.30 11.78
CA VAL A 275 19.81 1.19 11.10
C VAL A 275 20.11 1.28 9.61
N TYR A 276 20.72 0.23 9.06
CA TYR A 276 20.77 0.01 7.62
C TYR A 276 19.78 -1.09 7.24
N ILE A 277 18.87 -0.80 6.32
CA ILE A 277 17.88 -1.74 5.82
C ILE A 277 18.45 -2.43 4.59
N SER A 278 18.60 -3.75 4.65
CA SER A 278 19.02 -4.55 3.50
C SER A 278 17.81 -5.06 2.72
N ARG A 279 18.00 -5.18 1.40
CA ARG A 279 17.05 -5.80 0.45
C ARG A 279 17.59 -7.09 -0.16
N ARG A 280 18.63 -7.71 0.42
CA ARG A 280 19.30 -8.89 -0.16
C ARG A 280 18.40 -10.10 -0.38
N ASP A 281 17.26 -10.16 0.29
CA ASP A 281 16.25 -11.22 0.21
C ASP A 281 15.01 -10.81 -0.61
N ALA A 282 14.98 -9.58 -1.15
CA ALA A 282 13.90 -9.13 -2.03
C ALA A 282 14.12 -9.64 -3.46
N ASP A 283 13.08 -9.58 -4.29
CA ASP A 283 13.18 -10.00 -5.70
C ASP A 283 13.99 -9.04 -6.59
N ALA A 284 14.21 -7.80 -6.13
CA ALA A 284 14.71 -6.70 -6.95
C ALA A 284 15.26 -5.52 -6.13
N ARG A 285 15.98 -4.63 -6.82
CA ARG A 285 16.62 -3.42 -6.26
C ARG A 285 17.63 -3.76 -5.15
N HIS A 286 18.51 -4.69 -5.45
CA HIS A 286 19.65 -5.04 -4.59
C HIS A 286 20.73 -3.97 -4.68
N VAL A 287 21.44 -3.77 -3.58
CA VAL A 287 22.69 -3.00 -3.57
C VAL A 287 23.81 -3.95 -3.96
N LEU A 288 24.36 -3.79 -5.17
CA LEU A 288 25.32 -4.75 -5.73
C LEU A 288 26.66 -4.77 -4.96
N ASN A 289 27.04 -3.65 -4.37
CA ASN A 289 28.22 -3.48 -3.51
C ASN A 289 27.86 -3.40 -2.02
N GLU A 290 26.81 -4.10 -1.56
CA GLU A 290 26.30 -3.99 -0.18
C GLU A 290 27.38 -4.25 0.88
N ALA A 291 28.29 -5.20 0.66
CA ALA A 291 29.38 -5.49 1.60
C ALA A 291 30.27 -4.26 1.86
N ALA A 292 30.57 -3.46 0.82
CA ALA A 292 31.37 -2.25 0.93
C ALA A 292 30.58 -1.12 1.62
N VAL A 293 29.27 -1.05 1.39
CA VAL A 293 28.37 -0.14 2.11
C VAL A 293 28.35 -0.49 3.61
N GLU A 294 28.19 -1.77 3.95
CA GLU A 294 28.23 -2.22 5.35
C GLU A 294 29.56 -1.94 6.04
N GLU A 295 30.67 -2.14 5.34
CA GLU A 295 32.01 -1.82 5.84
C GLU A 295 32.17 -0.32 6.11
N LEU A 296 31.71 0.54 5.19
CA LEU A 296 31.73 2.00 5.37
C LEU A 296 30.86 2.46 6.54
N LEU A 297 29.69 1.84 6.73
CA LEU A 297 28.70 2.23 7.75
C LEU A 297 29.06 1.74 9.15
N ARG A 298 29.82 0.63 9.27
CA ARG A 298 30.16 -0.02 10.54
C ARG A 298 30.84 0.91 11.57
N PRO A 299 31.85 1.74 11.23
CA PRO A 299 32.49 2.65 12.18
C PRO A 299 31.55 3.72 12.75
N TYR A 300 30.47 4.05 12.04
CA TYR A 300 29.43 4.99 12.49
C TYR A 300 28.38 4.33 13.41
N GLY A 301 28.51 3.02 13.69
CA GLY A 301 27.63 2.28 14.58
C GLY A 301 26.36 1.73 13.93
N PHE A 302 26.25 1.80 12.60
CA PHE A 302 25.12 1.20 11.88
C PHE A 302 25.14 -0.33 11.96
N ARG A 303 23.93 -0.91 12.03
CA ARG A 303 23.70 -2.35 11.92
C ARG A 303 22.75 -2.65 10.76
N THR A 304 23.04 -3.72 10.02
CA THR A 304 22.21 -4.18 8.91
C THR A 304 21.03 -5.02 9.39
N TYR A 305 19.86 -4.78 8.83
CA TYR A 305 18.64 -5.55 9.10
C TYR A 305 17.96 -6.00 7.81
N VAL A 306 17.66 -7.30 7.72
CA VAL A 306 16.80 -7.88 6.68
C VAL A 306 15.39 -8.00 7.24
N LEU A 307 14.46 -7.17 6.76
CA LEU A 307 13.16 -7.00 7.42
C LEU A 307 12.23 -8.21 7.37
N SER A 308 12.38 -9.12 6.40
CA SER A 308 11.56 -10.36 6.35
C SER A 308 11.81 -11.28 7.55
N GLN A 309 12.98 -11.17 8.17
CA GLN A 309 13.40 -11.94 9.33
C GLN A 309 12.76 -11.43 10.63
N LEU A 310 12.13 -10.25 10.59
CA LEU A 310 11.50 -9.60 11.73
C LEU A 310 9.98 -9.81 11.68
N SER A 311 9.38 -10.05 12.84
CA SER A 311 7.95 -9.89 13.05
C SER A 311 7.52 -8.42 12.87
N PHE A 312 6.23 -8.18 12.67
CA PHE A 312 5.71 -6.81 12.61
C PHE A 312 6.05 -5.99 13.86
N ALA A 313 5.85 -6.53 15.07
CA ALA A 313 6.19 -5.84 16.31
C ALA A 313 7.69 -5.50 16.43
N GLU A 314 8.57 -6.42 16.00
CA GLU A 314 10.00 -6.14 15.90
C GLU A 314 10.34 -5.03 14.91
N LYS A 315 9.62 -4.93 13.78
CA LYS A 315 9.79 -3.80 12.83
C LYS A 315 9.35 -2.48 13.47
N VAL A 316 8.22 -2.47 14.18
CA VAL A 316 7.76 -1.28 14.91
C VAL A 316 8.80 -0.86 15.94
N ALA A 317 9.36 -1.79 16.70
CA ALA A 317 10.42 -1.52 17.67
C ALA A 317 11.72 -1.03 17.04
N LEU A 318 12.18 -1.65 15.95
CA LEU A 318 13.38 -1.26 15.21
C LEU A 318 13.27 0.19 14.72
N PHE A 319 12.17 0.53 14.05
CA PHE A 319 11.97 1.86 13.47
C PHE A 319 11.66 2.90 14.55
N GLY A 320 10.84 2.57 15.56
CA GLY A 320 10.51 3.48 16.66
C GLY A 320 11.67 3.80 17.60
N GLY A 321 12.69 2.93 17.65
CA GLY A 321 13.94 3.17 18.39
C GLY A 321 15.09 3.73 17.54
N ALA A 322 14.91 3.89 16.23
CA ALA A 322 15.97 4.34 15.35
C ALA A 322 16.28 5.83 15.54
N LYS A 323 17.58 6.16 15.58
CA LYS A 323 18.12 7.52 15.56
C LYS A 323 18.62 7.92 14.18
N ALA A 324 18.82 6.97 13.26
CA ALA A 324 19.02 7.23 11.84
C ALA A 324 18.75 5.95 11.03
N ILE A 325 18.20 6.11 9.83
CA ILE A 325 17.82 5.00 8.95
C ILE A 325 18.41 5.22 7.56
N ILE A 326 19.08 4.21 7.03
CA ILE A 326 19.58 4.19 5.65
C ILE A 326 19.01 2.97 4.97
N GLY A 327 18.53 3.10 3.73
CA GLY A 327 18.06 1.92 3.01
C GLY A 327 17.75 2.19 1.54
N PRO A 328 17.90 1.17 0.68
CA PRO A 328 17.40 1.23 -0.68
C PRO A 328 15.88 1.24 -0.75
N VAL A 329 15.34 1.96 -1.73
CA VAL A 329 13.91 2.13 -1.97
C VAL A 329 13.14 0.80 -1.98
N GLY A 330 12.00 0.80 -1.31
CA GLY A 330 10.96 -0.22 -1.46
C GLY A 330 10.16 -0.46 -0.20
N ALA A 331 9.21 -1.41 -0.30
CA ALA A 331 8.12 -1.54 0.66
C ALA A 331 8.50 -1.66 2.14
N GLY A 332 9.72 -2.12 2.46
CA GLY A 332 10.21 -2.17 3.84
C GLY A 332 10.31 -0.78 4.52
N LEU A 333 10.52 0.28 3.74
CA LEU A 333 10.56 1.65 4.26
C LEU A 333 9.17 2.18 4.66
N SER A 334 8.07 1.46 4.42
CA SER A 334 6.76 1.86 4.96
C SER A 334 6.73 1.85 6.51
N ASN A 335 7.67 1.14 7.14
CA ASN A 335 7.84 1.17 8.60
C ASN A 335 8.42 2.49 9.12
N LEU A 336 8.84 3.42 8.24
CA LEU A 336 9.15 4.80 8.62
C LEU A 336 7.99 5.47 9.37
N ALA A 337 6.75 5.01 9.17
CA ALA A 337 5.58 5.42 9.95
C ALA A 337 5.82 5.41 11.46
N PHE A 338 6.68 4.50 11.94
CA PHE A 338 6.96 4.30 13.35
C PHE A 338 8.16 5.08 13.87
N ALA A 339 8.98 5.67 12.99
CA ALA A 339 10.14 6.46 13.39
C ALA A 339 9.73 7.74 14.15
N ALA A 340 10.58 8.23 15.04
CA ALA A 340 10.31 9.48 15.74
C ALA A 340 10.40 10.68 14.78
N PRO A 341 9.57 11.72 14.92
CA PRO A 341 9.74 12.96 14.17
C PRO A 341 11.18 13.49 14.29
N GLY A 342 11.71 14.01 13.18
CA GLY A 342 13.10 14.46 13.08
C GLY A 342 14.14 13.35 12.86
N THR A 343 13.74 12.07 12.86
CA THR A 343 14.68 10.97 12.57
C THR A 343 15.29 11.16 11.18
N PRO A 344 16.63 11.20 11.05
CA PRO A 344 17.30 11.25 9.77
C PRO A 344 17.11 9.96 8.95
N VAL A 345 16.75 10.13 7.68
CA VAL A 345 16.54 9.06 6.71
C VAL A 345 17.39 9.34 5.47
N LEU A 346 18.20 8.37 5.03
CA LEU A 346 18.83 8.40 3.72
C LEU A 346 18.30 7.26 2.85
N GLU A 347 17.54 7.62 1.83
CA GLU A 347 17.05 6.66 0.85
C GLU A 347 18.02 6.51 -0.32
N LEU A 348 18.31 5.25 -0.69
CA LEU A 348 19.13 4.93 -1.86
C LEU A 348 18.23 4.57 -3.04
N LEU A 349 18.30 5.35 -4.11
CA LEU A 349 17.42 5.24 -5.28
C LEU A 349 18.25 4.83 -6.51
N PRO A 350 17.85 3.79 -7.28
CA PRO A 350 18.45 3.55 -8.60
C PRO A 350 18.12 4.72 -9.53
N GLN A 351 19.02 5.07 -10.45
CA GLN A 351 18.82 6.18 -11.40
C GLN A 351 17.51 6.08 -12.21
N GLY A 352 17.11 4.88 -12.63
CA GLY A 352 15.84 4.68 -13.32
C GLY A 352 14.62 4.68 -12.40
N PHE A 353 14.76 4.64 -11.08
CA PHE A 353 13.61 4.50 -10.17
C PHE A 353 13.67 5.47 -8.99
N VAL A 354 13.77 6.76 -9.32
CA VAL A 354 13.68 7.87 -8.38
C VAL A 354 12.20 8.22 -8.19
N VAL A 355 11.58 7.67 -7.14
CA VAL A 355 10.14 7.80 -6.88
C VAL A 355 9.88 8.58 -5.59
N PRO A 356 8.79 9.38 -5.51
CA PRO A 356 8.55 10.30 -4.40
C PRO A 356 7.98 9.63 -3.15
N ASP A 357 7.60 8.34 -3.19
CA ASP A 357 6.76 7.71 -2.17
C ASP A 357 7.29 7.92 -0.75
N PHE A 358 8.58 7.61 -0.50
CA PHE A 358 9.15 7.73 0.85
C PHE A 358 9.64 9.14 1.19
N MET A 359 9.86 10.00 0.19
CA MET A 359 10.12 11.42 0.40
C MET A 359 8.84 12.12 0.90
N GLU A 360 7.72 11.92 0.21
CA GLU A 360 6.40 12.43 0.61
C GLU A 360 5.98 11.86 1.96
N PHE A 361 6.14 10.56 2.16
CA PHE A 361 5.83 9.90 3.43
C PHE A 361 6.68 10.44 4.58
N SER A 362 7.97 10.70 4.34
CA SER A 362 8.87 11.31 5.32
C SER A 362 8.47 12.75 5.65
N TYR A 363 8.02 13.52 4.65
CA TYR A 363 7.47 14.86 4.86
C TYR A 363 6.26 14.84 5.79
N ARG A 364 5.29 13.95 5.55
CA ARG A 364 4.10 13.76 6.41
C ARG A 364 4.43 13.39 7.85
N LEU A 365 5.49 12.61 8.04
CA LEU A 365 5.93 12.12 9.34
C LEU A 365 6.88 13.09 10.05
N GLY A 366 7.24 14.21 9.42
CA GLY A 366 8.20 15.18 9.93
C GLY A 366 9.62 14.61 10.08
N LEU A 367 10.02 13.68 9.22
CA LEU A 367 11.36 13.08 9.23
C LEU A 367 12.37 13.95 8.47
N SER A 368 13.66 13.86 8.84
CA SER A 368 14.73 14.55 8.11
C SER A 368 15.18 13.70 6.94
N TYR A 369 14.58 13.91 5.77
CA TYR A 369 14.80 13.07 4.59
C TYR A 369 15.93 13.58 3.69
N GLN A 370 16.81 12.67 3.32
CA GLN A 370 17.83 12.81 2.28
C GLN A 370 17.73 11.63 1.30
N TRP A 371 18.23 11.82 0.09
CA TRP A 371 18.28 10.77 -0.92
C TRP A 371 19.65 10.75 -1.60
N LEU A 372 20.03 9.57 -2.07
CA LEU A 372 21.20 9.37 -2.93
C LEU A 372 20.76 8.61 -4.18
N VAL A 373 20.83 9.27 -5.33
CA VAL A 373 20.62 8.62 -6.63
C VAL A 373 21.89 7.87 -6.98
N CYS A 374 21.76 6.57 -7.19
CA CYS A 374 22.83 5.65 -7.55
C CYS A 374 22.88 5.54 -9.09
N PRO A 375 23.91 6.11 -9.75
CA PRO A 375 23.98 6.15 -11.20
C PRO A 375 24.07 4.76 -11.83
N ASN A 376 23.47 4.60 -13.00
CA ASN A 376 23.57 3.39 -13.81
C ASN A 376 23.72 3.79 -15.29
N ALA A 377 24.81 3.33 -15.91
CA ALA A 377 25.10 3.63 -17.32
C ALA A 377 24.02 3.11 -18.28
N GLN A 378 23.24 2.11 -17.86
CA GLN A 378 22.12 1.55 -18.60
C GLN A 378 20.82 1.64 -17.78
N ALA A 379 20.56 2.84 -17.23
CA ALA A 379 19.33 3.11 -16.47
C ALA A 379 18.07 2.73 -17.27
N ALA A 380 17.06 2.20 -16.57
CA ALA A 380 15.84 1.73 -17.21
C ALA A 380 15.02 2.88 -17.84
N THR A 381 14.55 2.65 -19.07
CA THR A 381 13.75 3.64 -19.82
C THR A 381 12.25 3.40 -19.72
N ASN A 382 11.81 2.34 -19.03
CA ASN A 382 10.41 2.05 -18.76
C ASN A 382 10.20 1.59 -17.32
N LEU A 383 8.98 1.83 -16.79
CA LEU A 383 8.62 1.54 -15.41
C LEU A 383 8.78 0.07 -15.00
N GLY A 384 8.51 -0.86 -15.93
CA GLY A 384 8.56 -2.29 -15.65
C GLY A 384 9.98 -2.76 -15.31
N ASP A 385 10.97 -2.28 -16.07
CA ASP A 385 12.38 -2.55 -15.82
C ASP A 385 12.93 -1.72 -14.65
N ALA A 386 12.53 -0.46 -14.55
CA ALA A 386 12.94 0.44 -13.48
C ALA A 386 12.60 -0.09 -12.08
N ARG A 387 11.41 -0.66 -11.90
CA ARG A 387 11.00 -1.30 -10.65
C ARG A 387 11.91 -2.46 -10.22
N ARG A 388 12.67 -3.04 -11.15
CA ARG A 388 13.59 -4.16 -10.91
C ARG A 388 15.05 -3.74 -10.75
N GLU A 389 15.39 -2.53 -11.17
CA GLU A 389 16.75 -2.06 -11.34
C GLU A 389 17.57 -2.14 -10.04
N HIS A 390 18.71 -2.83 -10.10
CA HIS A 390 19.68 -2.87 -9.01
C HIS A 390 20.48 -1.58 -8.94
N LEU A 391 21.13 -1.31 -7.81
CA LEU A 391 21.90 -0.10 -7.60
C LEU A 391 23.31 -0.43 -7.11
N THR A 392 24.28 0.38 -7.53
CA THR A 392 25.63 0.41 -6.97
C THR A 392 25.82 1.75 -6.28
N VAL A 393 26.15 1.72 -5.00
CA VAL A 393 26.28 2.94 -4.19
C VAL A 393 27.67 3.53 -4.38
N ASP A 394 27.73 4.81 -4.74
CA ASP A 394 28.96 5.60 -4.67
C ASP A 394 29.33 5.83 -3.19
N LEU A 395 30.46 5.26 -2.76
CA LEU A 395 30.89 5.29 -1.36
C LEU A 395 31.38 6.68 -0.92
N ASP A 396 31.90 7.49 -1.83
CA ASP A 396 32.34 8.86 -1.52
C ASP A 396 31.12 9.76 -1.36
N ALA A 397 30.13 9.63 -2.26
CA ALA A 397 28.85 10.32 -2.10
C ALA A 397 28.12 9.89 -0.82
N LEU A 398 28.11 8.60 -0.50
CA LEU A 398 27.54 8.10 0.76
C LEU A 398 28.26 8.70 1.99
N ARG A 399 29.59 8.81 1.97
CA ARG A 399 30.37 9.43 3.06
C ARG A 399 30.00 10.90 3.27
N LEU A 400 29.75 11.65 2.19
CA LEU A 400 29.28 13.04 2.27
C LEU A 400 27.88 13.11 2.89
N CYS A 401 26.95 12.25 2.44
CA CYS A 401 25.62 12.17 3.04
C CYS A 401 25.67 11.84 4.53
N LEU A 402 26.54 10.91 4.96
CA LEU A 402 26.70 10.54 6.38
C LEU A 402 27.13 11.72 7.26
N THR A 403 28.02 12.57 6.74
CA THR A 403 28.51 13.77 7.46
C THR A 403 27.34 14.72 7.77
N HIS A 404 26.45 14.92 6.79
CA HIS A 404 25.25 15.75 6.98
C HIS A 404 24.20 15.05 7.87
N LEU A 405 24.00 13.76 7.67
CA LEU A 405 22.97 12.97 8.34
C LEU A 405 23.23 12.77 9.84
N LEU A 406 24.49 12.63 10.25
CA LEU A 406 24.88 12.43 11.65
C LEU A 406 25.35 13.71 12.36
N GLY A 407 25.56 14.81 11.63
CA GLY A 407 26.13 16.05 12.17
C GLY A 407 27.55 15.88 12.73
N GLN A 408 28.29 14.86 12.29
CA GLN A 408 29.67 14.58 12.69
C GLN A 408 30.63 14.76 11.51
N PRO A 409 31.85 15.31 11.71
CA PRO A 409 32.86 15.33 10.65
C PRO A 409 33.21 13.90 10.21
N ALA A 410 33.46 13.71 8.91
CA ALA A 410 33.79 12.40 8.34
C ALA A 410 34.90 11.72 9.16
N ALA A 411 34.60 10.55 9.74
CA ALA A 411 35.58 9.78 10.51
C ALA A 411 36.82 9.52 9.64
N ALA A 412 37.97 10.01 10.09
CA ALA A 412 39.24 9.77 9.44
C ALA A 412 39.51 8.26 9.44
N VAL A 413 39.61 7.67 8.25
CA VAL A 413 40.02 6.28 8.10
C VAL A 413 41.50 6.23 8.52
N ALA A 414 41.80 5.55 9.61
CA ALA A 414 43.19 5.19 9.92
C ALA A 414 43.70 4.31 8.77
N SER A 415 44.81 4.73 8.19
CA SER A 415 45.41 4.21 6.96
C SER A 415 45.88 2.77 7.07
#